data_AF-A0A7T5JU10-F1
#
_entry.id   AF-A0A7T5JU10-F1
#
_cell.length_a   1.000
_cell.length_b   1.000
_cell.length_c   1.000
_cell.angle_alpha   90.00
_cell.angle_beta   90.00
_cell.angle_gamma   90.00
#
_symmetry.space_group_name_H-M   'P 1'
#
loop_
_entity.id
_entity.type
_entity.pdbx_description
1 polymer ?
#
loop_
_entity_poly.entity_id
_entity_poly.type
_entity_poly.pdbx_seq_one_letter_code
_entity_poly.pdbx_strand_id
1 'polypeptide(L)'
;MEPLRYDLLTDRIVKWAEDRDDIRLVTIIGSRARTDVPADLWSDLDLLLFTKHPDIYLLNAKWLSELGEYHLTFLESTAVGDFVERRVLFDGGLDVDFVPLPMHVIQGDVAPEMSAVLQRGYQVLVDKDGLSLKLQNAAGAIKNSEISAPVIPTDASLLHLVNDFLYHAVWSAKKLCRGELWTAKMCCDGSMKRQLLQMMEWHHQACTESCDTWHEGRFLDSWANPGVLNDVRQSFALYDVDSVWTALLTTTDVFGRLGKELAVQLGYKYPTDAHSYVTGLLREYQDTDILVSAKHHTVPSQSERTGYLHHVEVNVSHLESSIQFWGWLLDYLGYQLYQEWSQGQSWKKGNTYIVFVQTVQRHLETGYHRKRTGLNHLAFHAESREEVDELTQVLRTRGIPILYESSHPYAGGPEHYAVFFEDPDRIKVELVAPE
;
A
#
# COMPACT_ATOMS: atom_id res chain seq x y z
N MET A 1 -28.70 27.53 -14.57
CA MET A 1 -27.60 28.46 -14.28
C MET A 1 -26.37 27.97 -15.02
N GLU A 2 -25.50 28.87 -15.48
CA GLU A 2 -24.19 28.45 -16.01
C GLU A 2 -23.43 27.73 -14.89
N PRO A 3 -22.82 26.55 -15.16
CA PRO A 3 -22.05 25.84 -14.14
C PRO A 3 -20.90 26.72 -13.65
N LEU A 4 -20.60 26.63 -12.36
CA LEU A 4 -19.47 27.36 -11.78
C LEU A 4 -18.17 26.88 -12.45
N ARG A 5 -17.27 27.82 -12.74
CA ARG A 5 -15.94 27.59 -13.31
C ARG A 5 -14.92 28.44 -12.57
N TYR A 6 -13.63 28.07 -12.60
CA TYR A 6 -12.59 28.80 -11.87
C TYR A 6 -12.46 30.28 -12.27
N ASP A 7 -12.65 30.62 -13.54
CA ASP A 7 -12.67 32.01 -14.02
C ASP A 7 -13.80 32.81 -13.37
N LEU A 8 -15.03 32.28 -13.41
CA LEU A 8 -16.19 32.91 -12.77
C LEU A 8 -16.05 33.00 -11.25
N LEU A 9 -15.50 31.97 -10.60
CA LEU A 9 -15.27 31.96 -9.17
C LEU A 9 -14.20 32.98 -8.77
N THR A 10 -13.13 33.11 -9.56
CA THR A 10 -12.10 34.13 -9.38
C THR A 10 -12.69 35.53 -9.48
N ASP A 11 -13.52 35.80 -10.48
CA ASP A 11 -14.20 37.10 -10.63
C ASP A 11 -15.10 37.43 -9.42
N ARG A 12 -15.80 36.42 -8.89
CA ARG A 12 -16.62 36.58 -7.68
C ARG A 12 -15.77 36.85 -6.45
N ILE A 13 -14.64 36.17 -6.31
CA ILE A 13 -13.68 36.38 -5.21
C ILE A 13 -13.10 37.79 -5.27
N VAL A 14 -12.72 38.28 -6.45
CA VAL A 14 -12.25 39.67 -6.65
C VAL A 14 -13.30 40.65 -6.15
N LYS A 15 -14.54 40.55 -6.65
CA LYS A 15 -15.63 41.44 -6.26
C LYS A 15 -15.92 41.38 -4.76
N TRP A 16 -16.02 40.17 -4.21
CA TRP A 16 -16.26 39.94 -2.79
C TRP A 16 -15.16 40.54 -1.91
N ALA A 17 -13.90 40.39 -2.31
CA ALA A 17 -12.77 40.97 -1.61
C ALA A 17 -12.75 42.50 -1.73
N GLU A 18 -13.10 43.07 -2.88
CA GLU A 18 -13.22 44.51 -3.10
C GLU A 18 -14.28 45.15 -2.19
N ASP A 19 -15.44 44.49 -2.02
CA ASP A 19 -16.56 44.98 -1.21
C ASP A 19 -16.31 44.92 0.32
N ARG A 20 -15.19 44.31 0.76
CA ARG A 20 -14.85 44.13 2.20
C ARG A 20 -13.63 44.93 2.64
N ASP A 21 -13.81 45.81 3.62
CA ASP A 21 -12.74 46.72 4.09
C ASP A 21 -11.60 46.03 4.86
N ASP A 22 -11.85 44.86 5.45
CA ASP A 22 -10.87 44.11 6.22
C ASP A 22 -9.88 43.36 5.32
N ILE A 23 -10.32 42.91 4.15
CA ILE A 23 -9.47 42.27 3.13
C ILE A 23 -8.67 43.34 2.40
N ARG A 24 -7.35 43.21 2.43
CA ARG A 24 -6.43 44.23 1.90
C ARG A 24 -5.70 43.77 0.65
N LEU A 25 -5.37 42.49 0.57
CA LEU A 25 -4.66 41.90 -0.57
C LEU A 25 -5.10 40.45 -0.77
N VAL A 26 -5.31 40.07 -2.03
CA VAL A 26 -5.63 38.70 -2.46
C VAL A 26 -4.68 38.31 -3.57
N THR A 27 -4.03 37.16 -3.45
CA THR A 27 -3.11 36.64 -4.47
C THR A 27 -3.35 35.17 -4.76
N ILE A 28 -3.34 34.81 -6.04
CA ILE A 28 -3.22 33.43 -6.49
C ILE A 28 -1.75 33.02 -6.38
N ILE A 29 -1.51 31.82 -5.85
CA ILE A 29 -0.20 31.14 -5.85
C ILE A 29 -0.35 29.76 -6.51
N GLY A 30 0.71 28.95 -6.48
CA GLY A 30 0.63 27.57 -6.92
C GLY A 30 0.56 27.40 -8.44
N SER A 31 -0.10 26.32 -8.88
CA SER A 31 -0.14 25.89 -10.28
C SER A 31 -0.74 26.93 -11.22
N ARG A 32 -1.71 27.70 -10.73
CA ARG A 32 -2.44 28.72 -11.51
C ARG A 32 -1.69 30.03 -11.68
N ALA A 33 -0.62 30.25 -10.90
CA ALA A 33 0.19 31.46 -10.95
C ALA A 33 1.60 31.24 -11.55
N ARG A 34 2.13 30.02 -11.53
CA ARG A 34 3.46 29.71 -12.06
C ARG A 34 3.47 29.51 -13.59
N THR A 35 4.62 29.76 -14.21
CA THR A 35 4.77 29.70 -15.68
C THR A 35 5.55 28.49 -16.20
N ASP A 36 6.31 27.82 -15.33
CA ASP A 36 7.16 26.66 -15.66
C ASP A 36 6.34 25.38 -15.89
N VAL A 37 5.45 25.05 -14.95
CA VAL A 37 4.50 23.93 -15.03
C VAL A 37 3.09 24.49 -14.76
N PRO A 38 2.40 25.01 -15.79
CA PRO A 38 1.12 25.70 -15.61
C PRO A 38 0.01 24.75 -15.16
N ALA A 39 -1.04 25.32 -14.59
CA ALA A 39 -2.25 24.60 -14.20
C ALA A 39 -2.91 23.85 -15.37
N ASP A 40 -3.51 22.72 -15.04
CA ASP A 40 -4.34 21.90 -15.92
C ASP A 40 -5.80 21.83 -15.40
N LEU A 41 -6.59 20.91 -15.99
CA LEU A 41 -7.99 20.71 -15.60
C LEU A 41 -8.17 20.22 -14.16
N TRP A 42 -7.14 19.60 -13.59
CA TRP A 42 -7.17 18.96 -12.26
C TRP A 42 -6.59 19.84 -11.16
N SER A 43 -6.11 21.03 -11.53
CA SER A 43 -5.50 21.97 -10.60
C SER A 43 -6.55 22.69 -9.76
N ASP A 44 -6.28 22.76 -8.46
CA ASP A 44 -6.92 23.59 -7.44
C ASP A 44 -6.65 25.09 -7.66
N LEU A 45 -7.28 25.93 -6.83
CA LEU A 45 -7.04 27.37 -6.74
C LEU A 45 -6.54 27.74 -5.34
N ASP A 46 -5.24 28.03 -5.23
CA ASP A 46 -4.60 28.46 -3.99
C ASP A 46 -4.62 29.99 -3.85
N LEU A 47 -5.14 30.51 -2.73
CA LEU A 47 -5.29 31.93 -2.47
C LEU A 47 -4.67 32.34 -1.13
N LEU A 48 -3.74 33.30 -1.17
CA LEU A 48 -3.35 34.04 0.03
C LEU A 48 -4.31 35.22 0.21
N LEU A 49 -4.95 35.28 1.38
CA LEU A 49 -5.94 36.29 1.73
C LEU A 49 -5.41 37.14 2.90
N PHE A 50 -4.78 38.27 2.60
CA PHE A 50 -4.30 39.19 3.64
C PHE A 50 -5.45 40.05 4.17
N THR A 51 -5.75 39.88 5.44
CA THR A 51 -6.87 40.54 6.12
C THR A 51 -6.46 41.07 7.50
N LYS A 52 -7.19 42.08 7.96
CA LYS A 52 -7.13 42.56 9.35
C LYS A 52 -7.65 41.53 10.36
N HIS A 53 -8.48 40.58 9.92
CA HIS A 53 -9.22 39.65 10.79
C HIS A 53 -9.27 38.22 10.23
N PRO A 54 -8.13 37.48 10.24
CA PRO A 54 -8.08 36.11 9.69
C PRO A 54 -9.06 35.15 10.38
N ASP A 55 -9.27 35.31 11.68
CA ASP A 55 -10.17 34.47 12.49
C ASP A 55 -11.61 34.46 11.97
N ILE A 56 -12.09 35.53 11.30
CA ILE A 56 -13.44 35.57 10.73
C ILE A 56 -13.59 34.47 9.67
N TYR A 57 -12.56 34.29 8.85
CA TYR A 57 -12.56 33.34 7.73
C TYR A 57 -12.23 31.93 8.20
N LEU A 58 -11.45 31.80 9.28
CA LEU A 58 -11.12 30.50 9.86
C LEU A 58 -12.23 29.95 10.76
N LEU A 59 -12.91 30.77 11.57
CA LEU A 59 -13.91 30.29 12.52
C LEU A 59 -15.32 30.14 11.93
N ASN A 60 -15.59 30.77 10.79
CA ASN A 60 -16.91 30.77 10.16
C ASN A 60 -16.80 30.46 8.65
N ALA A 61 -17.65 29.55 8.17
CA ALA A 61 -17.73 29.16 6.76
C ALA A 61 -18.83 29.88 5.97
N LYS A 62 -19.76 30.61 6.63
CA LYS A 62 -20.95 31.16 5.97
C LYS A 62 -20.66 32.09 4.80
N TRP A 63 -19.54 32.83 4.88
CA TRP A 63 -19.10 33.76 3.84
C TRP A 63 -18.85 33.07 2.49
N LEU A 64 -18.56 31.76 2.48
CA LEU A 64 -18.37 30.98 1.26
C LEU A 64 -19.62 30.99 0.38
N SER A 65 -20.81 31.05 0.98
CA SER A 65 -22.09 31.11 0.25
C SER A 65 -22.23 32.39 -0.58
N GLU A 66 -21.46 33.43 -0.27
CA GLU A 66 -21.42 34.67 -1.05
C GLU A 66 -20.62 34.49 -2.35
N LEU A 67 -19.69 33.52 -2.38
CA LEU A 67 -18.89 33.19 -3.57
C LEU A 67 -19.59 32.16 -4.46
N GLY A 68 -20.24 31.18 -3.86
CA GLY A 68 -20.95 30.14 -4.60
C GLY A 68 -21.52 29.06 -3.70
N GLU A 69 -22.32 28.18 -4.31
CA GLU A 69 -22.74 26.95 -3.64
C GLU A 69 -21.52 26.06 -3.42
N TYR A 70 -21.38 25.53 -2.20
CA TYR A 70 -20.29 24.65 -1.80
C TYR A 70 -20.82 23.44 -1.04
N HIS A 71 -20.11 22.32 -1.16
CA HIS A 71 -20.56 21.03 -0.63
C HIS A 71 -19.78 20.58 0.60
N LEU A 72 -18.50 20.96 0.72
CA LEU A 72 -17.68 20.69 1.91
C LEU A 72 -16.64 21.77 2.17
N THR A 73 -16.25 21.92 3.44
CA THR A 73 -15.16 22.79 3.86
C THR A 73 -14.63 22.35 5.23
N PHE A 74 -13.32 22.48 5.43
CA PHE A 74 -12.64 22.18 6.69
C PHE A 74 -11.39 23.05 6.84
N LEU A 75 -10.74 22.97 7.99
CA LEU A 75 -9.47 23.63 8.26
C LEU A 75 -8.34 22.60 8.24
N GLU A 76 -7.22 22.98 7.66
CA GLU A 76 -5.99 22.18 7.65
C GLU A 76 -4.78 23.08 7.96
N SER A 77 -3.74 22.52 8.57
CA SER A 77 -2.48 23.22 8.71
C SER A 77 -1.81 23.34 7.35
N THR A 78 -1.34 24.54 7.01
CA THR A 78 -0.62 24.74 5.75
C THR A 78 0.72 24.00 5.78
N ALA A 79 1.16 23.51 4.62
CA ALA A 79 2.52 22.98 4.47
C ALA A 79 3.61 24.08 4.59
N VAL A 80 3.21 25.35 4.46
CA VAL A 80 4.10 26.52 4.37
C VAL A 80 3.76 27.53 5.46
N GLY A 81 4.62 27.62 6.47
CA GLY A 81 4.41 28.45 7.67
C GLY A 81 3.43 27.83 8.66
N ASP A 82 3.45 28.29 9.91
CA ASP A 82 2.54 27.84 10.97
C ASP A 82 1.09 28.38 10.79
N PHE A 83 0.62 28.47 9.54
CA PHE A 83 -0.69 28.99 9.20
C PHE A 83 -1.72 27.87 9.01
N VAL A 84 -2.98 28.28 8.93
CA VAL A 84 -4.13 27.39 8.73
C VAL A 84 -4.82 27.82 7.46
N GLU A 85 -5.12 26.86 6.60
CA GLU A 85 -5.92 27.06 5.41
C GLU A 85 -7.33 26.54 5.59
N ARG A 86 -8.26 27.19 4.92
CA ARG A 86 -9.63 26.72 4.75
C ARG A 86 -9.77 26.16 3.36
N ARG A 87 -9.88 24.83 3.29
CA ARG A 87 -10.18 24.10 2.06
C ARG A 87 -11.68 24.11 1.78
N VAL A 88 -12.04 24.26 0.52
CA VAL A 88 -13.44 24.37 0.09
C VAL A 88 -13.65 23.68 -1.24
N LEU A 89 -14.65 22.80 -1.30
CA LEU A 89 -15.13 22.24 -2.56
C LEU A 89 -16.44 22.91 -2.97
N PHE A 90 -16.36 23.78 -3.97
CA PHE A 90 -17.51 24.42 -4.57
C PHE A 90 -18.24 23.48 -5.54
N ASP A 91 -19.47 23.86 -5.90
CA ASP A 91 -20.25 23.16 -6.90
C ASP A 91 -19.49 22.98 -8.22
N GLY A 92 -19.65 21.83 -8.86
CA GLY A 92 -18.84 21.43 -10.01
C GLY A 92 -17.48 20.82 -9.66
N GLY A 93 -17.17 20.63 -8.37
CA GLY A 93 -15.92 20.00 -7.92
C GLY A 93 -14.71 20.93 -7.97
N LEU A 94 -14.94 22.24 -7.86
CA LEU A 94 -13.87 23.24 -7.86
C LEU A 94 -13.26 23.32 -6.45
N ASP A 95 -11.97 23.02 -6.37
CA ASP A 95 -11.21 23.01 -5.12
C ASP A 95 -10.49 24.35 -4.93
N VAL A 96 -10.70 24.98 -3.77
CA VAL A 96 -10.13 26.28 -3.45
C VAL A 96 -9.60 26.30 -2.03
N ASP A 97 -8.32 26.62 -1.91
CA ASP A 97 -7.62 26.76 -0.65
C ASP A 97 -7.44 28.24 -0.32
N PHE A 98 -8.14 28.69 0.71
CA PHE A 98 -7.96 30.04 1.25
C PHE A 98 -7.01 29.99 2.42
N VAL A 99 -5.93 30.78 2.38
CA VAL A 99 -4.99 30.97 3.47
C VAL A 99 -5.19 32.39 4.04
N PRO A 100 -6.03 32.59 5.08
CA PRO A 100 -6.23 33.89 5.69
C PRO A 100 -5.01 34.28 6.51
N LEU A 101 -4.30 35.31 6.06
CA LEU A 101 -3.07 35.79 6.67
C LEU A 101 -3.30 37.14 7.37
N PRO A 102 -2.78 37.33 8.59
CA PRO A 102 -2.81 38.63 9.23
C PRO A 102 -1.86 39.62 8.54
N MET A 103 -2.22 40.90 8.53
CA MET A 103 -1.44 41.95 7.84
C MET A 103 0.04 42.04 8.24
N HIS A 104 0.40 41.64 9.46
CA HIS A 104 1.79 41.72 9.90
C HIS A 104 2.73 40.79 9.10
N VAL A 105 2.21 39.71 8.50
CA VAL A 105 3.00 38.73 7.71
C VAL A 105 3.63 39.39 6.49
N ILE A 106 2.91 40.29 5.82
CA ILE A 106 3.43 41.05 4.67
C ILE A 106 4.04 42.40 5.07
N GLN A 107 3.77 42.86 6.30
CA GLN A 107 4.36 44.09 6.79
C GLN A 107 5.79 43.88 7.34
N GLY A 108 6.07 42.70 7.89
CA GLY A 108 7.40 42.27 8.36
C GLY A 108 8.19 41.47 7.33
N ASP A 109 9.19 40.73 7.80
CA ASP A 109 9.98 39.81 6.96
C ASP A 109 9.12 38.61 6.58
N VAL A 110 8.95 38.39 5.28
CA VAL A 110 8.21 37.24 4.75
C VAL A 110 9.01 35.99 5.04
N ALA A 111 8.36 34.99 5.65
CA ALA A 111 8.99 33.72 5.99
C ALA A 111 9.65 33.06 4.74
N PRO A 112 10.83 32.43 4.89
CA PRO A 112 11.55 31.82 3.77
C PRO A 112 10.70 30.87 2.93
N GLU A 113 9.84 30.08 3.59
CA GLU A 113 8.97 29.10 2.95
C GLU A 113 7.92 29.80 2.06
N MET A 114 7.34 30.90 2.54
CA MET A 114 6.40 31.71 1.76
C MET A 114 7.10 32.42 0.61
N SER A 115 8.34 32.90 0.81
CA SER A 115 9.15 33.48 -0.26
C SER A 115 9.42 32.46 -1.38
N ALA A 116 9.73 31.21 -1.03
CA ALA A 116 9.94 30.14 -2.02
C ALA A 116 8.71 29.86 -2.88
N VAL A 117 7.50 29.92 -2.29
CA VAL A 117 6.24 29.81 -3.05
C VAL A 117 6.06 31.00 -4.00
N LEU A 118 6.23 32.23 -3.50
CA LEU A 118 6.08 33.45 -4.31
C LEU A 118 7.11 33.53 -5.45
N GLN A 119 8.31 32.98 -5.26
CA GLN A 119 9.35 32.91 -6.30
C GLN A 119 8.93 32.07 -7.50
N ARG A 120 8.15 31.01 -7.30
CA ARG A 120 7.64 30.18 -8.40
C ARG A 120 6.55 30.89 -9.22
N GLY A 121 5.94 31.91 -8.65
CA GLY A 121 4.95 32.74 -9.32
C GLY A 121 3.79 33.09 -8.40
N TYR A 122 3.25 34.28 -8.59
CA TYR A 122 2.01 34.73 -7.96
C TYR A 122 1.28 35.68 -8.89
N GLN A 123 -0.04 35.75 -8.76
CA GLN A 123 -0.88 36.72 -9.45
C GLN A 123 -1.65 37.52 -8.41
N VAL A 124 -1.51 38.84 -8.43
CA VAL A 124 -2.28 39.74 -7.58
C VAL A 124 -3.68 39.91 -8.18
N LEU A 125 -4.70 39.58 -7.39
CA LEU A 125 -6.10 39.77 -7.76
C LEU A 125 -6.66 41.10 -7.23
N VAL A 126 -6.36 41.41 -5.97
CA VAL A 126 -6.81 42.63 -5.28
C VAL A 126 -5.63 43.18 -4.48
N ASP A 127 -5.36 44.48 -4.57
CA ASP A 127 -4.34 45.17 -3.75
C ASP A 127 -4.84 46.59 -3.41
N LYS A 128 -5.40 46.74 -2.21
CA LYS A 128 -5.99 48.02 -1.77
C LYS A 128 -4.98 48.97 -1.12
N ASP A 129 -3.79 48.47 -0.79
CA ASP A 129 -2.78 49.17 -0.01
C ASP A 129 -1.45 49.35 -0.78
N GLY A 130 -1.36 48.88 -2.03
CA GLY A 130 -0.15 48.95 -2.85
C GLY A 130 0.97 48.02 -2.35
N LEU A 131 0.59 46.86 -1.80
CA LEU A 131 1.50 45.88 -1.17
C LEU A 131 2.21 44.96 -2.18
N SER A 132 1.82 45.00 -3.45
CA SER A 132 2.44 44.25 -4.56
C SER A 132 3.97 44.43 -4.64
N LEU A 133 4.51 45.62 -4.37
CA LEU A 133 5.96 45.85 -4.32
C LEU A 133 6.65 45.03 -3.22
N LYS A 134 5.99 44.82 -2.08
CA LYS A 134 6.54 43.97 -1.00
C LYS A 134 6.55 42.51 -1.40
N LEU A 135 5.49 42.02 -2.06
CA LEU A 135 5.48 40.67 -2.64
C LEU A 135 6.62 40.50 -3.66
N GLN A 136 6.82 41.51 -4.52
CA GLN A 136 7.89 41.49 -5.51
C GLN A 136 9.27 41.46 -4.85
N ASN A 137 9.47 42.22 -3.76
CA ASN A 137 10.70 42.17 -2.99
C ASN A 137 10.87 40.83 -2.28
N ALA A 138 9.82 40.26 -1.69
CA ALA A 138 9.86 38.95 -1.06
C ALA A 138 10.16 37.83 -2.07
N ALA A 139 9.59 37.90 -3.28
CA ALA A 139 9.90 37.01 -4.40
C ALA A 139 11.26 37.31 -5.04
N GLY A 140 11.76 38.54 -4.91
CA GLY A 140 12.95 39.05 -5.58
C GLY A 140 14.23 39.06 -4.73
N ALA A 141 14.12 39.01 -3.40
CA ALA A 141 15.25 39.04 -2.46
C ALA A 141 16.21 37.85 -2.63
N ILE A 142 15.81 36.83 -3.40
CA ILE A 142 16.59 35.64 -3.74
C ILE A 142 16.81 35.53 -5.26
N LYS A 143 16.54 36.57 -6.08
CA LYS A 143 16.84 36.53 -7.53
C LYS A 143 18.33 36.44 -7.88
N ASN A 144 19.23 36.60 -6.89
CA ASN A 144 20.67 36.40 -7.04
C ASN A 144 21.17 35.02 -6.59
N SER A 145 20.30 34.13 -6.10
CA SER A 145 20.64 32.71 -6.09
C SER A 145 19.92 32.05 -7.25
N GLU A 146 20.67 31.30 -8.02
CA GLU A 146 20.17 30.24 -8.90
C GLU A 146 19.04 29.46 -8.20
N ILE A 147 18.12 28.88 -9.00
CA ILE A 147 17.13 27.86 -8.63
C ILE A 147 17.53 27.21 -7.30
N SER A 148 16.68 27.35 -6.25
CA SER A 148 16.92 26.92 -4.86
C SER A 148 18.23 26.16 -4.69
N ALA A 149 19.28 26.84 -4.19
CA ALA A 149 20.61 26.25 -4.08
C ALA A 149 20.52 24.81 -3.53
N PRO A 150 21.24 23.84 -4.13
CA PRO A 150 21.08 22.44 -3.81
C PRO A 150 21.22 22.22 -2.30
N VAL A 151 20.25 21.52 -1.70
CA VAL A 151 20.28 21.19 -0.28
C VAL A 151 21.21 20.00 -0.09
N ILE A 152 22.50 20.29 0.00
CA ILE A 152 23.52 19.27 0.19
C ILE A 152 23.52 18.84 1.66
N PRO A 153 23.30 17.54 1.98
CA PRO A 153 23.32 17.07 3.35
C PRO A 153 24.74 17.14 3.92
N THR A 154 24.84 17.37 5.23
CA THR A 154 26.10 17.13 5.96
C THR A 154 26.31 15.63 6.16
N ASP A 155 27.56 15.21 6.41
CA ASP A 155 27.90 13.81 6.73
C ASP A 155 27.04 13.27 7.90
N ALA A 156 26.86 14.09 8.94
CA ALA A 156 26.01 13.75 10.08
C ALA A 156 24.53 13.59 9.71
N SER A 157 24.00 14.42 8.81
CA SER A 157 22.60 14.35 8.37
C SER A 157 22.36 13.12 7.48
N LEU A 158 23.30 12.82 6.57
CA LEU A 158 23.27 11.61 5.77
C LEU A 158 23.32 10.36 6.67
N LEU A 159 24.27 10.32 7.61
CA LEU A 159 24.39 9.21 8.55
C LEU A 159 23.13 9.03 9.40
N HIS A 160 22.51 10.13 9.85
CA HIS A 160 21.25 10.09 10.58
C HIS A 160 20.14 9.46 9.74
N LEU A 161 19.92 9.95 8.51
CA LEU A 161 18.89 9.42 7.61
C LEU A 161 19.10 7.93 7.34
N VAL A 162 20.35 7.51 7.11
CA VAL A 162 20.67 6.09 6.87
C VAL A 162 20.37 5.23 8.10
N ASN A 163 20.76 5.66 9.29
CA ASN A 163 20.48 4.91 10.52
C ASN A 163 18.98 4.81 10.82
N ASP A 164 18.26 5.92 10.63
CA ASP A 164 16.81 5.96 10.83
C ASP A 164 16.07 5.03 9.86
N PHE A 165 16.46 5.05 8.57
CA PHE A 165 15.93 4.17 7.55
C PHE A 165 16.18 2.69 7.88
N LEU A 166 17.43 2.32 8.19
CA LEU A 166 17.81 0.93 8.48
C LEU A 166 17.12 0.40 9.74
N TYR A 167 16.93 1.25 10.76
CA TYR A 167 16.15 0.89 11.95
C TYR A 167 14.70 0.54 11.59
N HIS A 168 14.05 1.40 10.79
CA HIS A 168 12.67 1.20 10.37
C HIS A 168 12.50 0.02 9.40
N ALA A 169 13.53 -0.33 8.64
CA ALA A 169 13.52 -1.54 7.83
C ALA A 169 13.41 -2.81 8.71
N VAL A 170 14.27 -2.93 9.72
CA VAL A 170 14.21 -4.04 10.69
C VAL A 170 12.90 -4.03 11.48
N TRP A 171 12.42 -2.85 11.87
CA TRP A 171 11.16 -2.71 12.57
C TRP A 171 9.98 -3.20 11.72
N SER A 172 9.92 -2.81 10.44
CA SER A 172 8.89 -3.24 9.50
C SER A 172 8.90 -4.75 9.30
N ALA A 173 10.08 -5.35 9.11
CA ALA A 173 10.24 -6.79 9.04
C ALA A 173 9.72 -7.51 10.29
N LYS A 174 10.05 -7.02 11.49
CA LYS A 174 9.51 -7.56 12.74
C LYS A 174 7.98 -7.46 12.83
N LYS A 175 7.38 -6.43 12.24
CA LYS A 175 5.92 -6.29 12.17
C LYS A 175 5.29 -7.29 11.21
N LEU A 176 5.93 -7.58 10.08
CA LEU A 176 5.53 -8.67 9.18
C LEU A 176 5.57 -10.02 9.90
N CYS A 177 6.68 -10.35 10.57
CA CYS A 177 6.80 -11.60 11.33
C CYS A 177 5.75 -11.74 12.46
N ARG A 178 5.18 -10.63 12.94
CA ARG A 178 4.13 -10.61 13.97
C ARG A 178 2.70 -10.68 13.41
N GLY A 179 2.54 -10.70 12.09
CA GLY A 179 1.24 -10.61 11.43
C GLY A 179 0.60 -9.22 11.49
N GLU A 180 1.36 -8.16 11.81
CA GLU A 180 0.89 -6.79 11.87
C GLU A 180 0.99 -6.10 10.49
N LEU A 181 0.33 -6.65 9.47
CA LEU A 181 0.49 -6.26 8.06
C LEU A 181 0.22 -4.77 7.81
N TRP A 182 -0.86 -4.21 8.36
CA TRP A 182 -1.17 -2.79 8.24
C TRP A 182 -0.01 -1.91 8.74
N THR A 183 0.49 -2.20 9.94
CA THR A 183 1.58 -1.46 10.58
C THR A 183 2.88 -1.56 9.78
N ALA A 184 3.21 -2.75 9.29
CA ALA A 184 4.37 -2.97 8.44
C ALA A 184 4.28 -2.18 7.13
N LYS A 185 3.13 -2.28 6.43
CA LYS A 185 2.89 -1.57 5.18
C LYS A 185 2.96 -0.05 5.37
N MET A 186 2.32 0.50 6.40
CA MET A 186 2.35 1.94 6.65
C MET A 186 3.75 2.47 6.96
N CYS A 187 4.61 1.66 7.57
CA CYS A 187 6.01 2.02 7.75
C CYS A 187 6.80 1.92 6.44
N CYS A 188 6.67 0.80 5.71
CA CYS A 188 7.36 0.56 4.44
C CYS A 188 6.96 1.55 3.33
N ASP A 189 5.66 1.68 3.04
CA ASP A 189 5.11 2.51 1.97
C ASP A 189 4.81 3.95 2.40
N GLY A 190 4.90 4.25 3.69
CA GLY A 190 4.73 5.61 4.24
C GLY A 190 6.05 6.20 4.70
N SER A 191 6.42 5.95 5.96
CA SER A 191 7.59 6.57 6.59
C SER A 191 8.90 6.31 5.84
N MET A 192 9.16 5.07 5.44
CA MET A 192 10.38 4.72 4.70
C MET A 192 10.39 5.30 3.29
N LYS A 193 9.23 5.49 2.64
CA LYS A 193 9.15 6.18 1.34
C LYS A 193 9.49 7.66 1.44
N ARG A 194 9.08 8.32 2.53
CA ARG A 194 9.50 9.71 2.78
C ARG A 194 11.02 9.82 2.95
N GLN A 195 11.64 8.86 3.64
CA GLN A 195 13.11 8.80 3.75
C GLN A 195 13.79 8.49 2.40
N LEU A 196 13.21 7.59 1.59
CA LEU A 196 13.70 7.30 0.25
C LEU A 196 13.58 8.52 -0.68
N LEU A 197 12.46 9.24 -0.63
CA LEU A 197 12.28 10.49 -1.36
C LEU A 197 13.38 11.50 -0.98
N GLN A 198 13.62 11.71 0.33
CA GLN A 198 14.69 12.60 0.78
C GLN A 198 16.06 12.19 0.23
N MET A 199 16.37 10.90 0.23
CA MET A 199 17.61 10.36 -0.34
C MET A 199 17.69 10.62 -1.85
N MET A 200 16.58 10.46 -2.59
CA MET A 200 16.52 10.75 -4.02
C MET A 200 16.72 12.23 -4.32
N GLU A 201 16.14 13.12 -3.51
CA GLU A 201 16.32 14.57 -3.62
C GLU A 201 17.78 14.97 -3.42
N TRP A 202 18.40 14.53 -2.33
CA TRP A 202 19.82 14.79 -2.06
C TRP A 202 20.73 14.20 -3.13
N HIS A 203 20.43 12.99 -3.61
CA HIS A 203 21.18 12.36 -4.68
C HIS A 203 21.05 13.16 -6.00
N HIS A 204 19.84 13.58 -6.38
CA HIS A 204 19.65 14.42 -7.56
C HIS A 204 20.45 15.72 -7.45
N GLN A 205 20.24 16.47 -6.37
CA GLN A 205 20.88 17.77 -6.14
C GLN A 205 22.41 17.71 -6.07
N ALA A 206 23.00 16.59 -5.65
CA ALA A 206 24.46 16.42 -5.61
C ALA A 206 25.07 15.92 -6.93
N CYS A 207 24.28 15.25 -7.78
CA CYS A 207 24.76 14.54 -8.97
C CYS A 207 24.35 15.19 -10.30
N THR A 208 23.41 16.14 -10.31
CA THR A 208 22.94 16.81 -11.54
C THR A 208 23.15 18.32 -11.48
N GLU A 209 23.22 18.96 -12.66
CA GLU A 209 23.28 20.42 -12.78
C GLU A 209 21.94 21.09 -12.45
N SER A 210 20.83 20.35 -12.55
CA SER A 210 19.51 20.79 -12.06
C SER A 210 19.35 20.39 -10.59
N CYS A 211 18.86 21.30 -9.76
CA CYS A 211 18.65 21.10 -8.33
C CYS A 211 17.17 21.12 -7.90
N ASP A 212 16.23 21.37 -8.83
CA ASP A 212 14.82 21.46 -8.48
C ASP A 212 14.17 20.08 -8.42
N THR A 213 13.89 19.63 -7.20
CA THR A 213 13.23 18.36 -6.91
C THR A 213 11.75 18.52 -6.58
N TRP A 214 11.25 19.75 -6.58
CA TRP A 214 9.90 20.14 -6.19
C TRP A 214 9.49 19.70 -4.77
N HIS A 215 8.50 20.37 -4.21
CA HIS A 215 8.00 20.03 -2.87
C HIS A 215 7.36 18.63 -2.85
N GLU A 216 7.69 17.82 -1.85
CA GLU A 216 7.15 16.48 -1.60
C GLU A 216 7.17 15.54 -2.82
N GLY A 217 8.21 15.63 -3.64
CA GLY A 217 8.38 14.75 -4.79
C GLY A 217 7.39 14.99 -5.93
N ARG A 218 6.74 16.16 -5.99
CA ARG A 218 5.94 16.54 -7.16
C ARG A 218 6.79 16.42 -8.43
N PHE A 219 6.18 15.89 -9.49
CA PHE A 219 6.85 15.68 -10.78
C PHE A 219 8.11 14.81 -10.69
N LEU A 220 8.15 13.85 -9.75
CA LEU A 220 9.24 12.89 -9.57
C LEU A 220 9.74 12.32 -10.90
N ASP A 221 8.83 11.92 -11.80
CA ASP A 221 9.16 11.36 -13.11
C ASP A 221 9.92 12.31 -14.05
N SER A 222 9.88 13.62 -13.81
CA SER A 222 10.59 14.63 -14.62
C SER A 222 12.02 14.89 -14.17
N TRP A 223 12.36 14.62 -12.91
CA TRP A 223 13.69 14.95 -12.35
C TRP A 223 14.44 13.73 -11.82
N ALA A 224 13.76 12.68 -11.37
CA ALA A 224 14.43 11.48 -10.89
C ALA A 224 15.08 10.70 -12.04
N ASN A 225 16.19 10.03 -11.74
CA ASN A 225 16.89 9.20 -12.71
C ASN A 225 15.97 8.05 -13.21
N PRO A 226 15.86 7.79 -14.54
CA PRO A 226 14.97 6.77 -15.08
C PRO A 226 15.17 5.35 -14.52
N GLY A 227 16.41 4.96 -14.23
CA GLY A 227 16.72 3.67 -13.61
C GLY A 227 16.19 3.60 -12.17
N VAL A 228 16.32 4.69 -11.42
CA VAL A 228 15.77 4.80 -10.06
C VAL A 228 14.25 4.77 -10.08
N LEU A 229 13.59 5.44 -11.04
CA LEU A 229 12.14 5.41 -11.17
C LEU A 229 11.59 4.00 -11.40
N ASN A 230 12.28 3.19 -12.21
CA ASN A 230 11.87 1.80 -12.42
C ASN A 230 11.89 1.01 -11.11
N ASP A 231 12.95 1.14 -10.33
CA ASP A 231 13.06 0.43 -9.05
C ASP A 231 12.06 0.97 -8.02
N VAL A 232 11.81 2.28 -8.01
CA VAL A 232 10.79 2.91 -7.15
C VAL A 232 9.40 2.35 -7.46
N ARG A 233 9.03 2.17 -8.73
CA ARG A 233 7.74 1.57 -9.11
C ARG A 233 7.57 0.15 -8.57
N GLN A 234 8.65 -0.63 -8.54
CA GLN A 234 8.65 -1.99 -8.00
C GLN A 234 8.70 -2.02 -6.46
N SER A 235 8.97 -0.88 -5.83
CA SER A 235 9.14 -0.80 -4.39
C SER A 235 7.84 -0.56 -3.63
N PHE A 236 6.70 -0.33 -4.28
CA PHE A 236 5.41 -0.15 -3.60
C PHE A 236 4.65 -1.47 -3.51
N ALA A 237 4.14 -1.78 -2.31
CA ALA A 237 3.44 -3.04 -2.09
C ALA A 237 1.95 -2.95 -2.45
N LEU A 238 1.36 -4.10 -2.76
CA LEU A 238 -0.06 -4.38 -2.58
C LEU A 238 -0.35 -4.64 -1.08
N TYR A 239 -1.60 -4.97 -0.73
CA TYR A 239 -1.98 -5.28 0.66
C TYR A 239 -1.92 -6.79 0.94
N ASP A 240 -0.72 -7.35 0.88
CA ASP A 240 -0.42 -8.74 1.19
C ASP A 240 1.02 -8.87 1.72
N VAL A 241 1.32 -9.99 2.37
CA VAL A 241 2.59 -10.18 3.09
C VAL A 241 3.78 -10.23 2.14
N ASP A 242 3.66 -10.95 1.03
CA ASP A 242 4.77 -11.19 0.08
C ASP A 242 5.12 -9.93 -0.70
N SER A 243 4.10 -9.16 -1.09
CA SER A 243 4.29 -7.87 -1.73
C SER A 243 4.94 -6.85 -0.79
N VAL A 244 4.57 -6.83 0.50
CA VAL A 244 5.22 -5.94 1.47
C VAL A 244 6.67 -6.37 1.77
N TRP A 245 6.98 -7.67 1.80
CA TRP A 245 8.36 -8.14 1.88
C TRP A 245 9.19 -7.71 0.67
N THR A 246 8.64 -7.90 -0.53
CA THR A 246 9.28 -7.50 -1.80
C THR A 246 9.55 -5.99 -1.78
N ALA A 247 8.53 -5.18 -1.49
CA ALA A 247 8.64 -3.74 -1.36
C ALA A 247 9.70 -3.32 -0.33
N LEU A 248 9.74 -3.95 0.84
CA LEU A 248 10.69 -3.64 1.91
C LEU A 248 12.14 -3.88 1.46
N LEU A 249 12.40 -5.03 0.82
CA LEU A 249 13.72 -5.37 0.30
C LEU A 249 14.13 -4.43 -0.84
N THR A 250 13.25 -4.24 -1.84
CA THR A 250 13.52 -3.34 -2.97
C THR A 250 13.76 -1.90 -2.50
N THR A 251 12.96 -1.39 -1.57
CA THR A 251 13.15 -0.04 -0.98
C THR A 251 14.51 0.06 -0.31
N THR A 252 14.91 -0.98 0.44
CA THR A 252 16.20 -1.03 1.14
C THR A 252 17.38 -1.03 0.15
N ASP A 253 17.28 -1.82 -0.92
CA ASP A 253 18.31 -1.91 -1.95
C ASP A 253 18.48 -0.59 -2.72
N VAL A 254 17.38 0.05 -3.14
CA VAL A 254 17.42 1.35 -3.83
C VAL A 254 18.00 2.42 -2.93
N PHE A 255 17.52 2.51 -1.68
CA PHE A 255 18.03 3.47 -0.70
C PHE A 255 19.54 3.27 -0.45
N GLY A 256 19.98 2.02 -0.33
CA GLY A 256 21.38 1.66 -0.15
C GLY A 256 22.27 2.07 -1.31
N ARG A 257 21.81 1.83 -2.53
CA ARG A 257 22.52 2.19 -3.75
C ARG A 257 22.69 3.71 -3.87
N LEU A 258 21.60 4.46 -3.75
CA LEU A 258 21.62 5.92 -3.81
C LEU A 258 22.47 6.53 -2.69
N GLY A 259 22.36 6.02 -1.47
CA GLY A 259 23.16 6.51 -0.35
C GLY A 259 24.66 6.27 -0.52
N LYS A 260 25.07 5.15 -1.13
CA LYS A 260 26.48 4.88 -1.45
C LYS A 260 26.99 5.82 -2.55
N GLU A 261 26.21 6.01 -3.61
CA GLU A 261 26.53 6.93 -4.71
C GLU A 261 26.68 8.37 -4.20
N LEU A 262 25.73 8.83 -3.39
CA LEU A 262 25.75 10.15 -2.75
C LEU A 262 26.95 10.33 -1.82
N ALA A 263 27.24 9.33 -0.96
CA ALA A 263 28.39 9.41 -0.06
C ALA A 263 29.72 9.53 -0.85
N VAL A 264 29.87 8.79 -1.95
CA VAL A 264 31.05 8.91 -2.82
C VAL A 264 31.13 10.31 -3.43
N GLN A 265 30.01 10.82 -3.96
CA GLN A 265 29.95 12.14 -4.58
C GLN A 265 30.33 13.27 -3.61
N LEU A 266 29.92 13.16 -2.35
CA LEU A 266 30.19 14.16 -1.31
C LEU A 266 31.50 13.92 -0.53
N GLY A 267 32.23 12.83 -0.80
CA GLY A 267 33.44 12.47 -0.06
C GLY A 267 33.20 11.98 1.37
N TYR A 268 32.00 11.45 1.65
CA TYR A 268 31.58 10.91 2.94
C TYR A 268 31.72 9.38 3.00
N LYS A 269 31.59 8.82 4.22
CA LYS A 269 31.65 7.37 4.42
C LYS A 269 30.25 6.79 4.62
N TYR A 270 29.80 5.96 3.68
CA TYR A 270 28.57 5.20 3.85
C TYR A 270 28.75 4.06 4.88
N PRO A 271 27.79 3.82 5.81
CA PRO A 271 27.87 2.76 6.82
C PRO A 271 27.52 1.38 6.23
N THR A 272 28.35 0.88 5.32
CA THR A 272 28.12 -0.38 4.58
C THR A 272 27.95 -1.60 5.48
N ASP A 273 28.67 -1.68 6.61
CA ASP A 273 28.57 -2.81 7.53
C ASP A 273 27.18 -2.88 8.19
N ALA A 274 26.66 -1.74 8.65
CA ALA A 274 25.33 -1.64 9.24
C ALA A 274 24.24 -1.97 8.21
N HIS A 275 24.38 -1.44 6.98
CA HIS A 275 23.47 -1.75 5.89
C HIS A 275 23.46 -3.27 5.60
N SER A 276 24.65 -3.86 5.42
CA SER A 276 24.77 -5.30 5.08
C SER A 276 24.22 -6.19 6.18
N TYR A 277 24.45 -5.82 7.45
CA TYR A 277 23.86 -6.50 8.61
C TYR A 277 22.33 -6.47 8.57
N VAL A 278 21.74 -5.29 8.32
CA VAL A 278 20.28 -5.14 8.24
C VAL A 278 19.71 -5.92 7.06
N THR A 279 20.27 -5.80 5.86
CA THR A 279 19.80 -6.60 4.70
C THR A 279 19.88 -8.09 4.96
N GLY A 280 20.91 -8.55 5.67
CA GLY A 280 21.02 -9.94 6.13
C GLY A 280 19.87 -10.35 7.05
N LEU A 281 19.55 -9.53 8.06
CA LEU A 281 18.41 -9.76 8.95
C LEU A 281 17.07 -9.78 8.20
N LEU A 282 16.86 -8.89 7.23
CA LEU A 282 15.61 -8.86 6.46
C LEU A 282 15.40 -10.18 5.71
N ARG A 283 16.44 -10.71 5.07
CA ARG A 283 16.39 -11.99 4.35
C ARG A 283 16.18 -13.16 5.31
N GLU A 284 16.92 -13.17 6.44
CA GLU A 284 16.73 -14.18 7.49
C GLU A 284 15.27 -14.19 7.99
N TYR A 285 14.68 -13.01 8.25
CA TYR A 285 13.31 -12.90 8.75
C TYR A 285 12.25 -13.26 7.70
N GLN A 286 12.54 -13.06 6.42
CA GLN A 286 11.70 -13.51 5.32
C GLN A 286 11.73 -15.03 5.17
N ASP A 287 12.92 -15.63 5.27
CA ASP A 287 13.15 -17.07 5.07
C ASP A 287 12.74 -17.92 6.27
N THR A 288 12.63 -17.32 7.46
CA THR A 288 12.20 -18.05 8.63
C THR A 288 10.69 -18.27 8.56
N ASP A 289 10.26 -19.53 8.46
CA ASP A 289 8.91 -20.04 8.75
C ASP A 289 8.49 -19.74 10.22
N ILE A 290 8.55 -18.47 10.63
CA ILE A 290 8.06 -18.03 11.93
C ILE A 290 6.54 -17.96 11.79
N LEU A 291 5.95 -19.11 12.06
CA LEU A 291 4.74 -19.25 12.85
C LEU A 291 4.62 -18.12 13.87
N VAL A 292 3.92 -17.06 13.51
CA VAL A 292 3.04 -16.40 14.47
C VAL A 292 1.64 -16.83 14.11
N SER A 293 1.08 -17.59 15.04
CA SER A 293 -0.33 -17.84 15.25
C SER A 293 -1.17 -16.55 15.14
N ALA A 294 -1.45 -16.08 13.94
CA ALA A 294 -2.50 -15.13 13.68
C ALA A 294 -3.74 -15.96 13.32
N LYS A 295 -4.55 -16.24 14.35
CA LYS A 295 -5.92 -16.69 14.21
C LYS A 295 -6.73 -15.65 13.40
N HIS A 296 -6.59 -15.52 12.09
CA HIS A 296 -7.55 -14.79 11.27
C HIS A 296 -7.85 -15.64 10.03
N HIS A 297 -9.13 -15.99 9.89
CA HIS A 297 -9.67 -16.68 8.73
C HIS A 297 -9.57 -15.75 7.52
N THR A 298 -8.65 -16.05 6.61
CA THR A 298 -8.73 -15.62 5.22
C THR A 298 -8.79 -16.86 4.34
N VAL A 299 -9.81 -16.92 3.50
CA VAL A 299 -10.01 -17.99 2.52
C VAL A 299 -9.04 -17.74 1.37
N PRO A 300 -8.15 -18.69 1.00
CA PRO A 300 -7.21 -18.51 -0.11
C PRO A 300 -7.93 -18.31 -1.44
N SER A 301 -7.37 -17.46 -2.31
CA SER A 301 -7.83 -17.28 -3.69
C SER A 301 -7.67 -18.59 -4.50
N GLN A 302 -8.39 -18.75 -5.61
CA GLN A 302 -8.48 -20.03 -6.35
C GLN A 302 -7.13 -20.53 -6.91
N SER A 303 -6.16 -19.66 -7.22
CA SER A 303 -4.86 -20.09 -7.80
C SER A 303 -3.77 -20.42 -6.77
N GLU A 304 -4.03 -20.30 -5.46
CA GLU A 304 -3.09 -20.66 -4.39
C GLU A 304 -3.43 -22.01 -3.72
N ARG A 305 -4.33 -22.80 -4.31
CA ARG A 305 -4.92 -23.99 -3.65
C ARG A 305 -4.22 -25.30 -4.00
N THR A 306 -3.42 -25.32 -5.06
CA THR A 306 -2.76 -26.52 -5.56
C THR A 306 -1.90 -27.18 -4.47
N GLY A 307 -2.11 -28.47 -4.25
CA GLY A 307 -1.37 -29.25 -3.27
C GLY A 307 -1.85 -29.12 -1.81
N TYR A 308 -2.83 -28.26 -1.50
CA TYR A 308 -3.49 -28.28 -0.19
C TYR A 308 -4.46 -29.46 -0.07
N LEU A 309 -4.73 -29.92 1.16
CA LEU A 309 -5.69 -31.00 1.40
C LEU A 309 -7.10 -30.58 0.96
N HIS A 310 -7.67 -31.37 0.05
CA HIS A 310 -9.08 -31.32 -0.29
C HIS A 310 -9.91 -32.05 0.76
N HIS A 311 -9.57 -33.31 1.05
CA HIS A 311 -10.20 -34.04 2.13
C HIS A 311 -9.36 -35.19 2.65
N VAL A 312 -9.68 -35.63 3.87
CA VAL A 312 -9.12 -36.83 4.49
C VAL A 312 -10.27 -37.77 4.81
N GLU A 313 -10.19 -39.02 4.33
CA GLU A 313 -11.17 -40.04 4.68
C GLU A 313 -10.60 -41.06 5.65
N VAL A 314 -11.40 -41.43 6.63
CA VAL A 314 -11.05 -42.40 7.66
C VAL A 314 -12.13 -43.48 7.74
N ASN A 315 -11.70 -44.73 7.58
CA ASN A 315 -12.54 -45.89 7.85
C ASN A 315 -12.69 -46.09 9.36
N VAL A 316 -13.93 -46.19 9.83
CA VAL A 316 -14.26 -46.39 11.25
C VAL A 316 -15.05 -47.68 11.45
N SER A 317 -14.81 -48.38 12.57
CA SER A 317 -15.45 -49.67 12.85
C SER A 317 -16.91 -49.53 13.30
N HIS A 318 -17.24 -48.42 13.96
CA HIS A 318 -18.60 -48.07 14.37
C HIS A 318 -18.83 -46.58 14.08
N LEU A 319 -19.54 -46.31 12.99
CA LEU A 319 -19.72 -44.96 12.47
C LEU A 319 -20.46 -44.05 13.47
N GLU A 320 -21.55 -44.52 14.07
CA GLU A 320 -22.34 -43.71 15.02
C GLU A 320 -21.50 -43.25 16.23
N SER A 321 -20.66 -44.13 16.79
CA SER A 321 -19.78 -43.76 17.90
C SER A 321 -18.69 -42.78 17.47
N SER A 322 -18.21 -42.92 16.23
CA SER A 322 -17.21 -42.02 15.67
C SER A 322 -17.80 -40.64 15.42
N ILE A 323 -18.99 -40.57 14.84
CA ILE A 323 -19.75 -39.33 14.62
C ILE A 323 -20.02 -38.62 15.95
N GLN A 324 -20.45 -39.34 16.99
CA GLN A 324 -20.67 -38.74 18.31
C GLN A 324 -19.42 -38.07 18.87
N PHE A 325 -18.25 -38.72 18.73
CA PHE A 325 -16.99 -38.16 19.20
C PHE A 325 -16.48 -37.02 18.31
N TRP A 326 -16.42 -37.24 17.00
CA TRP A 326 -15.85 -36.28 16.06
C TRP A 326 -16.75 -35.07 15.85
N GLY A 327 -18.07 -35.22 15.94
CA GLY A 327 -19.03 -34.13 15.77
C GLY A 327 -18.75 -32.98 16.73
N TRP A 328 -18.77 -33.21 18.04
CA TRP A 328 -18.52 -32.13 19.00
C TRP A 328 -17.10 -31.55 18.88
N LEU A 329 -16.09 -32.39 18.58
CA LEU A 329 -14.71 -31.94 18.48
C LEU A 329 -14.52 -31.06 17.25
N LEU A 330 -15.07 -31.46 16.11
CA LEU A 330 -14.97 -30.73 14.85
C LEU A 330 -15.80 -29.44 14.91
N ASP A 331 -16.99 -29.47 15.51
CA ASP A 331 -17.79 -28.27 15.80
C ASP A 331 -17.00 -27.28 16.69
N TYR A 332 -16.36 -27.78 17.76
CA TYR A 332 -15.51 -26.96 18.64
C TYR A 332 -14.32 -26.34 17.89
N LEU A 333 -13.75 -27.06 16.92
CA LEU A 333 -12.66 -26.58 16.07
C LEU A 333 -13.14 -25.68 14.91
N GLY A 334 -14.45 -25.45 14.79
CA GLY A 334 -15.05 -24.56 13.80
C GLY A 334 -15.28 -25.19 12.42
N TYR A 335 -15.37 -26.52 12.34
CA TYR A 335 -15.92 -27.20 11.17
C TYR A 335 -17.45 -27.18 11.22
N GLN A 336 -18.08 -27.36 10.06
CA GLN A 336 -19.52 -27.49 9.91
C GLN A 336 -19.85 -28.83 9.25
N LEU A 337 -20.97 -29.45 9.63
CA LEU A 337 -21.50 -30.61 8.94
C LEU A 337 -21.65 -30.30 7.43
N TYR A 338 -21.09 -31.15 6.58
CA TYR A 338 -21.00 -30.92 5.13
C TYR A 338 -21.87 -31.91 4.34
N GLN A 339 -21.63 -33.21 4.49
CA GLN A 339 -22.42 -34.26 3.82
C GLN A 339 -22.78 -35.38 4.79
N GLU A 340 -23.93 -36.00 4.54
CA GLU A 340 -24.43 -37.13 5.34
C GLU A 340 -25.09 -38.17 4.43
N TRP A 341 -24.75 -39.44 4.64
CA TRP A 341 -25.37 -40.58 3.97
C TRP A 341 -25.38 -41.80 4.89
N SER A 342 -26.03 -42.88 4.44
CA SER A 342 -26.24 -44.07 5.28
C SER A 342 -24.96 -44.77 5.76
N GLN A 343 -23.82 -44.51 5.14
CA GLN A 343 -22.54 -45.18 5.42
C GLN A 343 -21.41 -44.20 5.76
N GLY A 344 -21.69 -42.90 5.90
CA GLY A 344 -20.66 -41.94 6.23
C GLY A 344 -21.18 -40.53 6.44
N GLN A 345 -20.31 -39.70 6.98
CA GLN A 345 -20.58 -38.31 7.29
C GLN A 345 -19.30 -37.49 7.19
N SER A 346 -19.41 -36.23 6.79
CA SER A 346 -18.27 -35.34 6.64
C SER A 346 -18.49 -33.96 7.25
N TRP A 347 -17.39 -33.34 7.67
CA TRP A 347 -17.34 -31.99 8.22
C TRP A 347 -16.34 -31.15 7.44
N LYS A 348 -16.71 -29.92 7.09
CA LYS A 348 -15.90 -29.00 6.28
C LYS A 348 -15.52 -27.73 7.04
N LYS A 349 -14.29 -27.27 6.84
CA LYS A 349 -13.82 -25.95 7.28
C LYS A 349 -13.01 -25.31 6.16
N GLY A 350 -13.48 -24.16 5.66
CA GLY A 350 -12.92 -23.58 4.44
C GLY A 350 -13.08 -24.54 3.26
N ASN A 351 -11.98 -24.89 2.61
CA ASN A 351 -11.97 -25.78 1.43
C ASN A 351 -11.56 -27.22 1.74
N THR A 352 -11.36 -27.57 3.01
CA THR A 352 -10.95 -28.91 3.43
C THR A 352 -12.06 -29.57 4.24
N TYR A 353 -12.32 -30.86 4.01
CA TYR A 353 -13.25 -31.62 4.82
C TYR A 353 -12.68 -32.96 5.30
N ILE A 354 -13.20 -33.46 6.43
CA ILE A 354 -12.84 -34.75 7.01
C ILE A 354 -14.05 -35.66 6.87
N VAL A 355 -13.84 -36.87 6.39
CA VAL A 355 -14.87 -37.87 6.10
C VAL A 355 -14.66 -39.09 7.00
N PHE A 356 -15.74 -39.56 7.61
CA PHE A 356 -15.76 -40.83 8.33
C PHE A 356 -16.69 -41.80 7.62
N VAL A 357 -16.17 -42.97 7.25
CA VAL A 357 -16.91 -44.01 6.52
C VAL A 357 -16.96 -45.29 7.31
N GLN A 358 -18.13 -45.92 7.35
CA GLN A 358 -18.30 -47.21 7.99
C GLN A 358 -17.46 -48.27 7.28
N THR A 359 -16.59 -48.95 8.02
CA THR A 359 -15.79 -50.05 7.50
C THR A 359 -16.72 -51.21 7.15
N VAL A 360 -16.62 -51.74 5.92
CA VAL A 360 -17.43 -52.88 5.47
C VAL A 360 -17.08 -54.15 6.23
N GLN A 361 -18.07 -55.02 6.46
CA GLN A 361 -17.99 -56.17 7.37
C GLN A 361 -16.74 -57.04 7.20
N ARG A 362 -16.36 -57.34 5.95
CA ARG A 362 -15.21 -58.19 5.62
C ARG A 362 -13.84 -57.61 6.01
N HIS A 363 -13.77 -56.31 6.33
CA HIS A 363 -12.53 -55.62 6.73
C HIS A 363 -12.48 -55.29 8.22
N LEU A 364 -13.53 -55.63 9.00
CA LEU A 364 -13.57 -55.37 10.44
C LEU A 364 -12.68 -56.32 11.26
N GLU A 365 -12.42 -57.54 10.78
CA GLU A 365 -11.72 -58.59 11.54
C GLU A 365 -10.29 -58.20 11.97
N THR A 366 -9.56 -57.49 11.12
CA THR A 366 -8.14 -57.15 11.35
C THR A 366 -7.95 -55.98 12.34
N GLY A 367 -8.98 -55.12 12.48
CA GLY A 367 -8.99 -53.93 13.34
C GLY A 367 -7.98 -52.84 12.95
N TYR A 368 -8.17 -51.62 13.48
CA TYR A 368 -7.23 -50.52 13.35
C TYR A 368 -6.28 -50.43 14.56
N HIS A 369 -5.00 -50.13 14.30
CA HIS A 369 -4.06 -49.76 15.34
C HIS A 369 -3.21 -48.60 14.84
N ARG A 370 -3.20 -47.46 15.56
CA ARG A 370 -2.54 -46.20 15.15
C ARG A 370 -1.04 -46.24 14.81
N LYS A 371 -0.37 -47.37 15.07
CA LYS A 371 1.05 -47.60 14.74
C LYS A 371 1.25 -48.62 13.62
N ARG A 372 0.18 -49.14 13.01
CA ARG A 372 0.25 -49.95 11.80
C ARG A 372 0.15 -49.00 10.60
N THR A 373 0.84 -49.35 9.53
CA THR A 373 0.75 -48.65 8.24
C THR A 373 -0.70 -48.65 7.74
N GLY A 374 -1.22 -47.47 7.38
CA GLY A 374 -2.50 -47.36 6.69
C GLY A 374 -3.35 -46.12 7.04
N LEU A 375 -4.17 -45.74 6.07
CA LEU A 375 -5.24 -44.74 6.08
C LEU A 375 -6.20 -45.12 4.93
N ASN A 376 -7.43 -44.60 4.87
CA ASN A 376 -8.26 -44.81 3.67
C ASN A 376 -7.67 -44.01 2.50
N HIS A 377 -7.74 -42.67 2.54
CA HIS A 377 -7.07 -41.84 1.55
C HIS A 377 -6.82 -40.40 1.98
N LEU A 378 -5.90 -39.76 1.23
CA LEU A 378 -5.67 -38.33 1.21
C LEU A 378 -6.05 -37.78 -0.16
N ALA A 379 -6.79 -36.68 -0.18
CA ALA A 379 -7.13 -35.96 -1.39
C ALA A 379 -6.54 -34.55 -1.36
N PHE A 380 -6.08 -34.08 -2.51
CA PHE A 380 -5.47 -32.76 -2.71
C PHE A 380 -6.23 -31.96 -3.76
N HIS A 381 -6.21 -30.63 -3.62
CA HIS A 381 -6.73 -29.72 -4.64
C HIS A 381 -5.74 -29.63 -5.80
N ALA A 382 -6.26 -29.74 -7.03
CA ALA A 382 -5.60 -29.29 -8.24
C ALA A 382 -5.93 -27.82 -8.52
N GLU A 383 -5.10 -27.16 -9.31
CA GLU A 383 -5.35 -25.84 -9.87
C GLU A 383 -6.48 -25.88 -10.91
N SER A 384 -6.50 -26.94 -11.72
CA SER A 384 -7.42 -27.08 -12.84
C SER A 384 -7.62 -28.54 -13.25
N ARG A 385 -8.54 -28.77 -14.20
CA ARG A 385 -8.75 -30.11 -14.80
C ARG A 385 -7.54 -30.56 -15.62
N GLU A 386 -6.86 -29.62 -16.26
CA GLU A 386 -5.64 -29.86 -17.03
C GLU A 386 -4.51 -30.39 -16.14
N GLU A 387 -4.35 -29.87 -14.92
CA GLU A 387 -3.35 -30.40 -13.98
C GLU A 387 -3.65 -31.87 -13.59
N VAL A 388 -4.93 -32.21 -13.39
CA VAL A 388 -5.33 -33.61 -13.15
C VAL A 388 -4.93 -34.50 -14.34
N ASP A 389 -5.13 -34.03 -15.57
CA ASP A 389 -4.75 -34.76 -16.78
C ASP A 389 -3.22 -34.90 -16.91
N GLU A 390 -2.47 -33.84 -16.60
CA GLU A 390 -1.00 -33.84 -16.60
C GLU A 390 -0.45 -34.84 -15.58
N LEU A 391 -0.93 -34.79 -14.33
CA LEU A 391 -0.51 -35.75 -13.30
C LEU A 391 -0.86 -37.18 -13.72
N THR A 392 -2.02 -37.39 -14.34
CA THR A 392 -2.42 -38.70 -14.87
C THR A 392 -1.40 -39.25 -15.87
N GLN A 393 -0.89 -38.41 -16.78
CA GLN A 393 0.17 -38.84 -17.71
C GLN A 393 1.51 -39.11 -17.00
N VAL A 394 1.85 -38.32 -15.99
CA VAL A 394 3.05 -38.54 -15.16
C VAL A 394 2.98 -39.88 -14.44
N LEU A 395 1.83 -40.22 -13.83
CA LEU A 395 1.60 -41.49 -13.16
C LEU A 395 1.76 -42.67 -14.13
N ARG A 396 1.16 -42.60 -15.31
CA ARG A 396 1.31 -43.62 -16.37
C ARG A 396 2.75 -43.79 -16.81
N THR A 397 3.47 -42.69 -17.02
CA THR A 397 4.89 -42.70 -17.41
C THR A 397 5.77 -43.34 -16.35
N ARG A 398 5.42 -43.16 -15.07
CA ARG A 398 6.09 -43.77 -13.92
C ARG A 398 5.66 -45.22 -13.65
N GLY A 399 4.73 -45.76 -14.43
CA GLY A 399 4.20 -47.10 -14.23
C GLY A 399 3.33 -47.25 -12.97
N ILE A 400 2.78 -46.13 -12.46
CA ILE A 400 1.87 -46.14 -11.32
C ILE A 400 0.45 -46.38 -11.84
N PRO A 401 -0.25 -47.44 -11.39
CA PRO A 401 -1.61 -47.73 -11.83
C PRO A 401 -2.61 -46.67 -11.38
N ILE A 402 -3.51 -46.27 -12.28
CA ILE A 402 -4.66 -45.44 -11.94
C ILE A 402 -5.81 -46.35 -11.48
N LEU A 403 -6.45 -45.98 -10.38
CA LEU A 403 -7.62 -46.67 -9.87
C LEU A 403 -8.86 -46.25 -10.67
N TYR A 404 -9.77 -47.21 -10.87
CA TYR A 404 -11.05 -46.98 -11.55
C TYR A 404 -10.91 -46.49 -12.99
N GLU A 405 -9.92 -46.99 -13.74
CA GLU A 405 -9.57 -46.56 -15.11
C GLU A 405 -10.77 -46.42 -16.05
N SER A 406 -11.75 -47.33 -15.99
CA SER A 406 -12.94 -47.29 -16.86
C SER A 406 -13.85 -46.09 -16.63
N SER A 407 -13.75 -45.46 -15.47
CA SER A 407 -14.59 -44.35 -15.02
C SER A 407 -13.79 -43.06 -14.81
N HIS A 408 -12.46 -43.08 -14.98
CA HIS A 408 -11.61 -41.90 -14.89
C HIS A 408 -11.92 -40.93 -16.04
N PRO A 409 -11.99 -39.60 -15.80
CA PRO A 409 -11.71 -38.88 -14.54
C PRO A 409 -12.91 -38.67 -13.60
N TYR A 410 -14.06 -39.30 -13.85
CA TYR A 410 -15.31 -39.12 -13.10
C TYR A 410 -15.65 -40.25 -12.14
N ALA A 411 -14.63 -40.95 -11.62
CA ALA A 411 -14.85 -42.12 -10.76
C ALA A 411 -15.50 -41.78 -9.40
N GLY A 412 -15.40 -40.53 -8.95
CA GLY A 412 -16.10 -40.01 -7.76
C GLY A 412 -17.53 -39.55 -8.00
N GLY A 413 -18.00 -39.53 -9.26
CA GLY A 413 -19.32 -39.06 -9.66
C GLY A 413 -19.28 -38.07 -10.84
N PRO A 414 -20.44 -37.75 -11.44
CA PRO A 414 -20.52 -36.91 -12.65
C PRO A 414 -19.93 -35.51 -12.49
N GLU A 415 -20.00 -34.94 -11.28
CA GLU A 415 -19.51 -33.60 -10.95
C GLU A 415 -18.11 -33.62 -10.30
N HIS A 416 -17.45 -34.79 -10.25
CA HIS A 416 -16.21 -34.97 -9.51
C HIS A 416 -15.06 -35.38 -10.45
N TYR A 417 -14.28 -34.39 -10.89
CA TYR A 417 -13.16 -34.59 -11.81
C TYR A 417 -11.86 -34.83 -11.03
N ALA A 418 -11.36 -36.06 -11.02
CA ALA A 418 -10.19 -36.43 -10.24
C ALA A 418 -9.40 -37.62 -10.83
N VAL A 419 -8.13 -37.72 -10.43
CA VAL A 419 -7.32 -38.93 -10.61
C VAL A 419 -7.12 -39.63 -9.27
N PHE A 420 -7.27 -40.96 -9.27
CA PHE A 420 -7.13 -41.80 -8.10
C PHE A 420 -5.98 -42.78 -8.32
N PHE A 421 -5.08 -42.94 -7.35
CA PHE A 421 -3.94 -43.86 -7.43
C PHE A 421 -3.56 -44.36 -6.03
N GLU A 422 -2.60 -45.27 -5.94
CA GLU A 422 -2.10 -45.81 -4.66
C GLU A 422 -0.63 -45.39 -4.45
N ASP A 423 -0.27 -45.14 -3.20
CA ASP A 423 1.12 -45.07 -2.76
C ASP A 423 1.74 -46.48 -2.61
N PRO A 424 3.04 -46.61 -2.27
CA PRO A 424 3.68 -47.92 -2.10
C PRO A 424 3.06 -48.83 -1.02
N ASP A 425 2.38 -48.25 -0.03
CA ASP A 425 1.70 -48.96 1.06
C ASP A 425 0.20 -49.18 0.79
N ARG A 426 -0.25 -48.85 -0.44
CA ARG A 426 -1.63 -48.95 -0.92
C ARG A 426 -2.60 -47.99 -0.23
N ILE A 427 -2.08 -46.89 0.32
CA ILE A 427 -2.90 -45.76 0.72
C ILE A 427 -3.38 -45.09 -0.56
N LYS A 428 -4.71 -44.95 -0.71
CA LYS A 428 -5.29 -44.29 -1.87
C LYS A 428 -4.96 -42.79 -1.80
N VAL A 429 -4.60 -42.22 -2.93
CA VAL A 429 -4.32 -40.80 -3.13
C VAL A 429 -5.21 -40.28 -4.23
N GLU A 430 -5.66 -39.05 -4.06
CA GLU A 430 -6.57 -38.38 -4.97
C GLU A 430 -6.12 -36.95 -5.26
N LEU A 431 -6.18 -36.53 -6.51
CA LEU A 431 -6.03 -35.13 -6.92
C LEU A 431 -7.34 -34.68 -7.59
N VAL A 432 -7.97 -33.65 -7.03
CA VAL A 432 -9.33 -33.19 -7.35
C VAL A 432 -9.28 -31.82 -8.02
N ALA A 433 -9.87 -31.71 -9.22
CA ALA A 433 -9.99 -30.42 -9.89
C ALA A 433 -11.08 -29.53 -9.25
N PRO A 434 -11.00 -28.21 -9.39
CA PRO A 434 -12.09 -27.32 -9.01
C PRO A 434 -13.38 -27.66 -9.77
N GLU A 435 -14.53 -27.40 -9.12
CA GLU A 435 -15.88 -27.59 -9.67
C GLU A 435 -16.08 -26.88 -11.02
#